data_AF-A0A354HTU3-F1
#
_entry.id   AF-A0A354HTU3-F1
#
_cell.length_a   1.000
_cell.length_b   1.000
_cell.length_c   1.000
_cell.angle_alpha   90.00
_cell.angle_beta   90.00
_cell.angle_gamma   90.00
#
_symmetry.space_group_name_H-M   'P 1'
#
loop_
_entity.id
_entity.type
_entity.pdbx_description
1 polymer ?
#
loop_
_entity_poly.entity_id
_entity_poly.type
_entity_poly.pdbx_seq_one_letter_code
_entity_poly.pdbx_strand_id
1 'polypeptide(L)'
;MRIGIYADDPGQVASLCRELDAQFLWAAGPELEGTFPFPVYDDYAAAMADNPASMVIDCIGDLRDQQSMVVPADAVFYLLGAGRGFSGSGANSAFLAASAQLSASIDKILKKIDLLNIYSQKLTQVGGQLNEASAGILGDLERTGRILDSITRIAKRSKIIGLNSAIEAARVGEQGRGFAVVAEEIKTLADDSAQSILDIGKILTGIKQRSDEFALRTSSVNDFSDMQQQTTSEISAMLQALKELGQHLKQLPA
;
A
#
# COMPACT_ATOMS: atom_id res chain seq x y z
N MET A 1 -1.16 27.30 10.42
CA MET A 1 -2.27 26.43 10.88
C MET A 1 -3.55 26.98 10.28
N ARG A 2 -4.45 26.14 9.77
CA ARG A 2 -5.73 26.55 9.16
C ARG A 2 -6.80 26.53 10.26
N ILE A 3 -7.29 27.70 10.68
CA ILE A 3 -8.13 27.83 11.86
C ILE A 3 -9.52 28.33 11.47
N GLY A 4 -10.57 27.60 11.85
CA GLY A 4 -11.96 28.05 11.81
C GLY A 4 -12.46 28.44 13.20
N ILE A 5 -13.51 29.24 13.27
CA ILE A 5 -14.19 29.58 14.52
C ILE A 5 -15.62 29.07 14.43
N TYR A 6 -16.08 28.37 15.47
CA TYR A 6 -17.49 28.02 15.61
C TYR A 6 -18.06 28.71 16.83
N ALA A 7 -19.07 29.55 16.63
CA ALA A 7 -19.63 30.43 17.65
C ALA A 7 -21.07 30.82 17.31
N ASP A 8 -21.88 31.14 18.32
CA ASP A 8 -23.22 31.70 18.20
C ASP A 8 -23.27 33.20 18.55
N ASP A 9 -22.17 33.76 19.06
CA ASP A 9 -22.04 35.18 19.40
C ASP A 9 -20.95 35.86 18.54
N PRO A 10 -21.33 36.87 17.71
CA PRO A 10 -20.37 37.70 16.98
C PRO A 10 -19.32 38.38 17.88
N GLY A 11 -19.66 38.66 19.14
CA GLY A 11 -18.74 39.21 20.14
C GLY A 11 -17.58 38.28 20.49
N GLN A 12 -17.82 36.97 20.55
CA GLN A 12 -16.78 35.95 20.77
C GLN A 12 -15.83 35.86 19.58
N VAL A 13 -16.37 35.86 18.36
CA VAL A 13 -15.57 35.85 17.12
C VAL A 13 -14.67 37.08 17.07
N ALA A 14 -15.22 38.28 17.36
CA ALA A 14 -14.46 39.52 17.39
C ALA A 14 -13.37 39.54 18.48
N SER A 15 -13.63 38.93 19.64
CA SER A 15 -12.65 38.80 20.73
C SER A 15 -11.51 37.86 20.34
N LEU A 16 -11.82 36.71 19.75
CA LEU A 16 -10.82 35.79 19.20
C LEU A 16 -9.97 36.48 18.12
N CYS A 17 -10.58 37.23 17.20
CA CYS A 17 -9.84 37.98 16.17
C CYS A 17 -8.90 39.04 16.73
N ARG A 18 -9.24 39.63 17.89
CA ARG A 18 -8.44 40.66 18.53
C ARG A 18 -7.30 40.08 19.35
N GLU A 19 -7.56 38.98 20.05
CA GLU A 19 -6.62 38.39 21.00
C GLU A 19 -5.67 37.37 20.35
N LEU A 20 -6.08 36.76 19.24
CA LEU A 20 -5.25 35.87 18.45
C LEU A 20 -4.69 36.60 17.23
N ASP A 21 -3.37 36.73 17.18
CA ASP A 21 -2.65 37.12 15.95
C ASP A 21 -2.60 35.92 14.96
N ALA A 22 -3.78 35.48 14.52
CA ALA A 22 -3.96 34.33 13.65
C ALA A 22 -4.85 34.68 12.45
N GLN A 23 -4.53 34.09 11.29
CA GLN A 23 -5.41 34.16 10.12
C GLN A 23 -6.49 33.09 10.22
N PHE A 24 -7.72 33.52 10.47
CA PHE A 24 -8.90 32.67 10.45
C PHE A 24 -9.40 32.48 9.02
N LEU A 25 -9.82 31.26 8.71
CA LEU A 25 -10.36 30.91 7.39
C LEU A 25 -11.83 31.27 7.26
N TRP A 26 -12.58 31.11 8.35
CA TRP A 26 -14.02 31.31 8.41
C TRP A 26 -14.52 31.34 9.86
N ALA A 27 -15.74 31.86 10.03
CA ALA A 27 -16.57 31.61 11.20
C ALA A 27 -17.87 30.89 10.79
N ALA A 28 -18.39 30.01 11.63
CA ALA A 28 -19.65 29.31 11.37
C ALA A 28 -20.48 29.16 12.64
N GLY A 29 -21.80 29.18 12.51
CA GLY A 29 -22.72 28.98 13.63
C GLY A 29 -24.04 29.71 13.47
N PRO A 30 -25.04 29.36 14.30
CA PRO A 30 -26.39 29.89 14.17
C PRO A 30 -26.39 31.40 14.45
N GLU A 31 -27.04 32.17 13.57
CA GLU A 31 -27.30 33.61 13.76
C GLU A 31 -26.05 34.50 13.89
N LEU A 32 -24.91 34.08 13.31
CA LEU A 32 -23.70 34.92 13.24
C LEU A 32 -23.87 36.12 12.30
N GLU A 33 -24.33 37.24 12.85
CA GLU A 33 -24.44 38.52 12.13
C GLU A 33 -23.21 39.41 12.37
N GLY A 34 -22.51 39.80 11.30
CA GLY A 34 -21.40 40.75 11.39
C GLY A 34 -20.51 40.78 10.16
N THR A 35 -19.69 41.83 10.05
CA THR A 35 -18.68 41.97 8.98
C THR A 35 -17.33 41.52 9.50
N PHE A 36 -16.88 40.35 9.05
CA PHE A 36 -15.58 39.77 9.40
C PHE A 36 -14.64 39.75 8.19
N PRO A 37 -13.30 39.70 8.38
CA PRO A 37 -12.33 39.67 7.28
C PRO A 37 -12.24 38.30 6.57
N PHE A 38 -13.18 37.40 6.82
CA PHE A 38 -13.27 36.03 6.29
C PHE A 38 -14.74 35.64 6.11
N PRO A 39 -15.05 34.62 5.28
CA PRO A 39 -16.42 34.16 5.07
C PRO A 39 -17.08 33.65 6.36
N VAL A 40 -18.38 33.90 6.48
CA VAL A 40 -19.24 33.40 7.55
C VAL A 40 -20.24 32.41 6.97
N TYR A 41 -20.45 31.29 7.64
CA TYR A 41 -21.38 30.24 7.21
C TYR A 41 -22.44 30.00 8.29
N ASP A 42 -23.67 29.70 7.88
CA ASP A 42 -24.76 29.39 8.81
C ASP A 42 -24.57 28.03 9.50
N ASP A 43 -23.81 27.12 8.87
CA ASP A 43 -23.58 25.75 9.36
C ASP A 43 -22.10 25.32 9.23
N TYR A 44 -21.65 24.55 10.22
CA TYR A 44 -20.29 24.03 10.32
C TYR A 44 -19.88 23.15 9.12
N ALA A 45 -20.76 22.26 8.66
CA ALA A 45 -20.43 21.32 7.59
C ALA A 45 -20.23 22.05 6.25
N ALA A 46 -21.00 23.12 6.01
CA ALA A 46 -20.83 23.97 4.83
C ALA A 46 -19.46 24.66 4.83
N ALA A 47 -19.05 25.22 5.97
CA ALA A 47 -17.73 25.86 6.12
C ALA A 47 -16.58 24.86 5.87
N MET A 48 -16.68 23.66 6.43
CA MET A 48 -15.67 22.61 6.28
C MET A 48 -15.59 22.03 4.85
N ALA A 49 -16.72 21.98 4.13
CA ALA A 49 -16.77 21.52 2.75
C ALA A 49 -16.12 22.54 1.79
N ASP A 50 -16.37 23.83 2.01
CA ASP A 50 -15.83 24.90 1.15
C ASP A 50 -14.35 25.19 1.45
N ASN A 51 -14.00 25.32 2.73
CA ASN A 51 -12.63 25.66 3.15
C ASN A 51 -12.22 24.88 4.41
N PRO A 52 -11.73 23.62 4.27
CA PRO A 52 -11.48 22.74 5.39
C PRO A 52 -10.42 23.30 6.35
N ALA A 53 -10.80 23.47 7.61
CA ALA A 53 -9.90 23.88 8.68
C ALA A 53 -9.14 22.68 9.27
N SER A 54 -7.92 22.90 9.74
CA SER A 54 -7.15 21.89 10.49
C SER A 54 -7.42 21.96 12.00
N MET A 55 -7.88 23.11 12.48
CA MET A 55 -8.26 23.39 13.87
C MET A 55 -9.51 24.25 13.87
N VAL A 56 -10.42 24.01 14.80
CA VAL A 56 -11.64 24.78 15.00
C VAL A 56 -11.70 25.20 16.46
N ILE A 57 -11.88 26.49 16.70
CA ILE A 57 -12.14 27.01 18.05
C ILE A 57 -13.65 26.93 18.29
N ASP A 58 -14.07 26.07 19.20
CA ASP A 58 -15.48 25.87 19.55
C ASP A 58 -15.85 26.74 20.75
N CYS A 59 -16.66 27.75 20.50
CA CYS A 59 -17.17 28.66 21.52
C CYS A 59 -18.51 28.20 22.11
N ILE A 60 -19.20 27.27 21.43
CA ILE A 60 -20.54 26.78 21.81
C ILE A 60 -20.41 25.54 22.71
N GLY A 61 -19.40 24.70 22.47
CA GLY A 61 -19.10 23.51 23.27
C GLY A 61 -19.89 22.26 22.87
N ASP A 62 -20.54 22.28 21.71
CA ASP A 62 -21.35 21.18 21.18
C ASP A 62 -20.71 20.46 19.99
N LEU A 63 -19.59 20.97 19.46
CA LEU A 63 -18.92 20.35 18.32
C LEU A 63 -18.25 19.05 18.73
N ARG A 64 -18.72 17.97 18.12
CA ARG A 64 -18.06 16.66 18.14
C ARG A 64 -17.56 16.32 16.74
N ASP A 65 -16.60 17.09 16.25
CA ASP A 65 -15.98 16.79 14.97
C ASP A 65 -14.83 15.78 15.13
N GLN A 66 -14.81 14.78 14.25
CA GLN A 66 -13.72 13.81 14.15
C GLN A 66 -12.67 14.21 13.10
N GLN A 67 -12.92 15.21 12.23
CA GLN A 67 -12.02 15.56 11.13
C GLN A 67 -11.04 16.69 11.48
N SER A 68 -11.45 17.63 12.33
CA SER A 68 -10.65 18.80 12.75
C SER A 68 -10.26 18.73 14.23
N MET A 69 -9.20 19.44 14.62
CA MET A 69 -8.89 19.63 16.04
C MET A 69 -9.84 20.66 16.64
N VAL A 70 -10.83 20.22 17.44
CA VAL A 70 -11.76 21.10 18.14
C VAL A 70 -11.16 21.52 19.48
N VAL A 71 -11.05 22.83 19.70
CA VAL A 71 -10.51 23.40 20.94
C VAL A 71 -11.53 24.37 21.53
N PRO A 72 -11.99 24.16 22.78
CA PRO A 72 -12.87 25.09 23.48
C PRO A 72 -12.29 26.51 23.52
N ALA A 73 -13.12 27.54 23.33
CA ALA A 73 -12.64 28.91 23.31
C ALA A 73 -11.97 29.33 24.64
N ASP A 74 -12.51 28.88 25.77
CA ASP A 74 -11.96 29.13 27.11
C ASP A 74 -10.55 28.54 27.31
N ALA A 75 -10.25 27.40 26.66
CA ALA A 75 -8.92 26.83 26.60
C ALA A 75 -7.92 27.74 25.85
N VAL A 76 -8.37 28.32 24.74
CA VAL A 76 -7.54 29.21 23.93
C VAL A 76 -7.21 30.48 24.69
N PHE A 77 -8.20 31.10 25.34
CA PHE A 77 -8.00 32.31 26.15
C PHE A 77 -7.12 32.08 27.38
N TYR A 78 -7.20 30.89 28.01
CA TYR A 78 -6.30 30.52 29.10
C TYR A 78 -4.83 30.48 28.66
N LEU A 79 -4.53 29.86 27.51
CA LEU A 79 -3.16 29.77 26.98
C LEU A 79 -2.57 31.14 26.61
N LEU A 80 -3.41 32.12 26.28
CA LEU A 80 -3.00 33.48 25.94
C LEU A 80 -2.84 34.41 27.15
N GLY A 81 -3.16 33.93 28.37
CA GLY A 81 -3.07 34.74 29.59
C GLY A 81 -4.17 35.79 29.75
N ALA A 82 -5.24 35.73 28.95
CA ALA A 82 -6.39 36.65 29.00
C ALA A 82 -7.40 36.30 30.13
N GLY A 83 -6.89 35.85 31.29
CA GLY A 83 -7.66 35.25 32.38
C GLY A 83 -8.48 36.20 33.27
N ARG A 84 -8.92 37.36 32.80
CA ARG A 84 -9.72 38.31 33.61
C ARG A 84 -11.23 38.10 33.41
N GLY A 85 -11.74 36.91 33.73
CA GLY A 85 -13.19 36.67 33.73
C GLY A 85 -13.64 35.22 33.80
N PHE A 86 -12.76 34.26 33.51
CA PHE A 86 -13.12 32.84 33.50
C PHE A 86 -12.51 32.12 34.71
N SER A 87 -13.35 31.75 35.68
CA SER A 87 -12.94 31.07 36.90
C SER A 87 -12.53 29.61 36.63
N GLY A 88 -11.27 29.27 36.88
CA GLY A 88 -10.79 27.91 37.25
C GLY A 88 -10.90 26.75 36.26
N SER A 89 -11.64 26.86 35.15
CA SER A 89 -11.96 25.71 34.28
C SER A 89 -11.18 25.64 32.96
N GLY A 90 -10.48 26.70 32.55
CA GLY A 90 -9.87 26.79 31.21
C GLY A 90 -8.71 25.81 30.95
N ALA A 91 -7.88 25.53 31.97
CA ALA A 91 -6.83 24.52 31.87
C ALA A 91 -7.41 23.11 31.73
N ASN A 92 -8.52 22.85 32.43
CA ASN A 92 -9.22 21.57 32.41
C ASN A 92 -9.95 21.35 31.08
N SER A 93 -10.60 22.37 30.52
CA SER A 93 -11.26 22.29 29.21
C SER A 93 -10.27 22.10 28.06
N ALA A 94 -9.14 22.82 28.08
CA ALA A 94 -8.03 22.62 27.12
C ALA A 94 -7.53 21.17 27.12
N PHE A 95 -7.37 20.65 28.33
CA PHE A 95 -6.87 19.31 28.55
C PHE A 95 -7.89 18.23 28.17
N LEU A 96 -9.16 18.40 28.51
CA LEU A 96 -10.25 17.49 28.12
C LEU A 96 -10.41 17.44 26.59
N ALA A 97 -10.29 18.58 25.91
CA ALA A 97 -10.31 18.65 24.46
C ALA A 97 -9.12 17.93 23.82
N ALA A 98 -7.90 18.17 24.32
CA ALA A 98 -6.71 17.46 23.88
C ALA A 98 -6.82 15.94 24.11
N SER A 99 -7.38 15.51 25.25
CA SER A 99 -7.63 14.10 25.57
C SER A 99 -8.68 13.45 24.66
N ALA A 100 -9.77 14.17 24.35
CA ALA A 100 -10.77 13.72 23.40
C ALA A 100 -10.19 13.56 21.99
N GLN A 101 -9.37 14.51 21.55
CA GLN A 101 -8.70 14.47 20.24
C GLN A 101 -7.67 13.33 20.15
N LEU A 102 -6.90 13.11 21.22
CA LEU A 102 -5.99 11.98 21.32
C LEU A 102 -6.76 10.65 21.22
N SER A 103 -7.88 10.52 21.93
CA SER A 103 -8.74 9.33 21.88
C SER A 103 -9.24 9.05 20.46
N ALA A 104 -9.75 10.08 19.77
CA ALA A 104 -10.21 9.96 18.39
C ALA A 104 -9.09 9.59 17.42
N SER A 105 -7.89 10.14 17.62
CA SER A 105 -6.71 9.82 16.81
C SER A 105 -6.25 8.38 17.03
N ILE A 106 -6.24 7.90 18.27
CA ILE A 106 -5.94 6.50 18.61
C ILE A 106 -6.91 5.56 17.91
N ASP A 107 -8.23 5.80 17.97
CA ASP A 107 -9.22 4.94 17.32
C ASP A 107 -9.05 4.92 15.78
N LYS A 108 -8.65 6.05 15.17
CA LYS A 108 -8.30 6.09 13.73
C LYS A 108 -7.06 5.25 13.42
N ILE A 109 -6.01 5.32 14.26
CA ILE A 109 -4.78 4.55 14.04
C ILE A 109 -5.06 3.05 14.24
N LEU A 110 -5.86 2.67 15.24
CA LEU A 110 -6.29 1.28 15.45
C LEU A 110 -7.00 0.71 14.22
N LYS A 111 -7.93 1.46 13.61
CA LYS A 111 -8.56 1.05 12.34
C LYS A 111 -7.54 0.86 11.20
N LYS A 112 -6.51 1.70 11.12
CA LYS A 112 -5.44 1.56 10.12
C LYS A 112 -4.54 0.35 10.41
N ILE A 113 -4.32 0.02 11.68
CA ILE A 113 -3.61 -1.19 12.11
C ILE A 113 -4.36 -2.45 11.68
N ASP A 114 -5.69 -2.48 11.84
CA ASP A 114 -6.50 -3.61 11.37
C ASP A 114 -6.34 -3.80 9.85
N LEU A 115 -6.35 -2.71 9.09
CA LEU A 115 -6.07 -2.76 7.64
C LEU A 115 -4.67 -3.26 7.33
N LEU A 116 -3.64 -2.84 8.09
CA LEU A 116 -2.26 -3.32 7.92
C LEU A 116 -2.16 -4.83 8.21
N ASN A 117 -2.84 -5.34 9.23
CA ASN A 117 -2.90 -6.77 9.52
C ASN A 117 -3.53 -7.56 8.36
N ILE A 118 -4.62 -7.05 7.79
CA ILE A 118 -5.27 -7.65 6.61
C ILE A 118 -4.31 -7.67 5.42
N TYR A 119 -3.58 -6.57 5.18
CA TYR A 119 -2.60 -6.51 4.09
C TYR A 119 -1.42 -7.45 4.29
N SER A 120 -0.88 -7.56 5.51
CA SER A 120 0.18 -8.53 5.83
C SER A 120 -0.28 -9.97 5.58
N GLN A 121 -1.48 -10.36 6.05
CA GLN A 121 -2.05 -11.67 5.74
C GLN A 121 -2.22 -11.89 4.23
N LYS A 122 -2.64 -10.85 3.50
CA LYS A 122 -2.78 -10.92 2.06
C LYS A 122 -1.43 -11.09 1.36
N LEU A 123 -0.38 -10.43 1.84
CA LEU A 123 0.98 -10.58 1.32
C LEU A 123 1.48 -12.01 1.52
N THR A 124 1.29 -12.59 2.70
CA THR A 124 1.67 -13.99 2.97
C THR A 124 0.92 -14.97 2.07
N GLN A 125 -0.38 -14.73 1.84
CA GLN A 125 -1.17 -15.53 0.90
C GLN A 125 -0.62 -15.42 -0.54
N VAL A 126 -0.36 -14.20 -1.00
CA VAL A 126 0.19 -13.95 -2.34
C VAL A 126 1.58 -14.59 -2.47
N GLY A 127 2.44 -14.44 -1.47
CA GLY A 127 3.75 -15.08 -1.43
C GLY A 127 3.68 -16.60 -1.55
N GLY A 128 2.72 -17.24 -0.86
CA GLY A 128 2.44 -18.66 -1.00
C GLY A 128 2.04 -19.06 -2.42
N GLN A 129 1.10 -18.33 -3.03
CA GLN A 129 0.66 -18.57 -4.42
C GLN A 129 1.80 -18.38 -5.44
N LEU A 130 2.66 -17.40 -5.23
CA LEU A 130 3.83 -17.16 -6.08
C LEU A 130 4.86 -18.28 -5.99
N ASN A 131 5.10 -18.82 -4.79
CA ASN A 131 5.98 -19.97 -4.61
C ASN A 131 5.43 -21.22 -5.31
N GLU A 132 4.13 -21.48 -5.19
CA GLU A 132 3.47 -22.60 -5.88
C GLU A 132 3.56 -22.44 -7.41
N ALA A 133 3.31 -21.24 -7.93
CA ALA A 133 3.44 -20.94 -9.35
C ALA A 133 4.88 -21.13 -9.86
N SER A 134 5.89 -20.67 -9.10
CA SER A 134 7.30 -20.87 -9.45
C SER A 134 7.68 -22.35 -9.47
N ALA A 135 7.22 -23.12 -8.47
CA ALA A 135 7.43 -24.57 -8.44
C ALA A 135 6.77 -25.27 -9.65
N GLY A 136 5.57 -24.83 -10.04
CA GLY A 136 4.89 -25.30 -11.26
C GLY A 136 5.70 -25.04 -12.53
N ILE A 137 6.23 -23.82 -12.69
CA ILE A 137 7.10 -23.46 -13.82
C ILE A 137 8.34 -24.36 -13.86
N LEU A 138 9.00 -24.58 -12.73
CA LEU A 138 10.17 -25.46 -12.67
C LEU A 138 9.83 -26.90 -13.09
N GLY A 139 8.68 -27.43 -12.66
CA GLY A 139 8.20 -28.75 -13.08
C GLY A 139 7.93 -28.84 -14.59
N ASP A 140 7.33 -27.81 -15.17
CA ASP A 140 7.08 -27.73 -16.62
C ASP A 140 8.39 -27.63 -17.42
N LEU A 141 9.39 -26.90 -16.90
CA LEU A 141 10.72 -26.82 -17.51
C LEU A 141 11.41 -28.19 -17.53
N GLU A 142 11.34 -28.96 -16.43
CA GLU A 142 11.87 -30.32 -16.39
C GLU A 142 11.17 -31.25 -17.39
N ARG A 143 9.84 -31.16 -17.48
CA ARG A 143 9.07 -31.93 -18.45
C ARG A 143 9.44 -31.57 -19.89
N THR A 144 9.61 -30.27 -20.17
CA THR A 144 10.03 -29.79 -21.49
C THR A 144 11.44 -30.25 -21.82
N GLY A 145 12.36 -30.21 -20.86
CA GLY A 145 13.72 -30.75 -21.02
C GLY A 145 13.72 -32.22 -21.46
N ARG A 146 12.92 -33.08 -20.82
CA ARG A 146 12.78 -34.49 -21.22
C ARG A 146 12.23 -34.67 -22.64
N ILE A 147 11.33 -33.79 -23.08
CA ILE A 147 10.81 -33.79 -24.45
C ILE A 147 11.93 -33.42 -25.43
N LEU A 148 12.69 -32.36 -25.16
CA LEU A 148 13.81 -31.95 -26.00
C LEU A 148 14.90 -33.03 -26.10
N ASP A 149 15.18 -33.76 -25.02
CA ASP A 149 16.09 -34.90 -25.06
C ASP A 149 15.58 -36.00 -26.00
N SER A 150 14.26 -36.24 -26.02
CA SER A 150 13.64 -37.20 -26.93
C SER A 150 13.75 -36.75 -28.39
N ILE A 151 13.45 -35.48 -28.66
CA ILE A 151 13.57 -34.91 -30.02
C ILE A 151 15.03 -34.92 -30.47
N THR A 152 15.98 -34.66 -29.57
CA THR A 152 17.42 -34.74 -29.86
C THR A 152 17.82 -36.15 -30.28
N ARG A 153 17.31 -37.19 -29.60
CA ARG A 153 17.53 -38.58 -30.01
C ARG A 153 16.91 -38.88 -31.37
N ILE A 154 15.71 -38.36 -31.65
CA ILE A 154 15.05 -38.51 -32.96
C ILE A 154 15.88 -37.85 -34.06
N ALA A 155 16.29 -36.60 -33.89
CA ALA A 155 17.13 -35.87 -34.85
C ALA A 155 18.44 -36.62 -35.14
N LYS A 156 19.14 -37.09 -34.10
CA LYS A 156 20.35 -37.92 -34.25
C LYS A 156 20.07 -39.20 -35.04
N ARG A 157 18.96 -39.88 -34.77
CA ARG A 157 18.59 -41.11 -35.49
C ARG A 157 18.23 -40.83 -36.95
N SER A 158 17.47 -39.77 -37.22
CA SER A 158 17.13 -39.32 -38.57
C SER A 158 18.38 -38.97 -39.37
N LYS A 159 19.39 -38.34 -38.73
CA LYS A 159 20.68 -38.06 -39.36
C LYS A 159 21.39 -39.34 -39.81
N ILE A 160 21.40 -40.37 -38.96
CA ILE A 160 22.00 -41.68 -39.29
C ILE A 160 21.21 -42.37 -40.41
N ILE A 161 19.88 -42.29 -40.41
CA ILE A 161 19.04 -42.84 -41.48
C ILE A 161 19.35 -42.14 -42.81
N GLY A 162 19.37 -40.81 -42.83
CA GLY A 162 19.73 -40.02 -44.01
C GLY A 162 21.12 -40.37 -44.53
N LEU A 163 22.11 -40.51 -43.63
CA LEU A 163 23.46 -40.95 -44.01
C LEU A 163 23.47 -42.34 -44.66
N ASN A 164 22.79 -43.32 -44.05
CA ASN A 164 22.72 -44.68 -44.60
C ASN A 164 22.00 -44.69 -45.96
N SER A 165 20.94 -43.90 -46.12
CA SER A 165 20.23 -43.73 -47.39
C SER A 165 21.11 -43.08 -48.46
N ALA A 166 21.94 -42.09 -48.10
CA ALA A 166 22.88 -41.46 -49.03
C ALA A 166 23.96 -42.44 -49.50
N ILE A 167 24.48 -43.28 -48.59
CA ILE A 167 25.45 -44.34 -48.92
C ILE A 167 24.83 -45.35 -49.90
N GLU A 168 23.61 -45.83 -49.62
CA GLU A 168 22.96 -46.81 -50.49
C GLU A 168 22.59 -46.19 -51.85
N ALA A 169 22.13 -44.93 -51.88
CA ALA A 169 21.86 -44.20 -53.11
C ALA A 169 23.12 -44.07 -53.99
N ALA A 170 24.29 -43.79 -53.39
CA ALA A 170 25.56 -43.76 -54.10
C ALA A 170 25.97 -45.13 -54.64
N ARG A 171 25.64 -46.21 -53.91
CA ARG A 171 25.94 -47.60 -54.31
C ARG A 171 25.17 -48.04 -55.56
N VAL A 172 23.92 -47.61 -55.73
CA VAL A 172 23.10 -47.96 -56.92
C VAL A 172 23.45 -47.09 -58.15
N GLY A 173 24.35 -46.11 -58.01
CA GLY A 173 24.84 -45.27 -59.11
C GLY A 173 23.77 -44.33 -59.66
N GLU A 174 23.66 -44.23 -60.99
CA GLU A 174 22.75 -43.28 -61.66
C GLU A 174 21.28 -43.45 -61.28
N GLN A 175 20.83 -44.69 -61.00
CA GLN A 175 19.45 -44.97 -60.58
C GLN A 175 19.14 -44.41 -59.17
N GLY A 176 20.16 -44.15 -58.36
CA GLY A 176 20.03 -43.65 -56.99
C GLY A 176 20.02 -42.12 -56.87
N ARG A 177 20.22 -41.35 -57.95
CA ARG A 177 20.39 -39.88 -57.86
C ARG A 177 19.22 -39.17 -57.19
N GLY A 178 17.97 -39.57 -57.47
CA GLY A 178 16.79 -39.02 -56.80
C GLY A 178 16.75 -39.31 -55.30
N PHE A 179 17.13 -40.53 -54.91
CA PHE A 179 17.22 -40.92 -53.50
C PHE A 179 18.35 -40.20 -52.76
N ALA A 180 19.47 -39.90 -53.44
CA ALA A 180 20.58 -39.15 -52.87
C ALA A 180 20.16 -37.72 -52.47
N VAL A 181 19.35 -37.05 -53.30
CA VAL A 181 18.81 -35.72 -52.97
C VAL A 181 17.91 -35.76 -51.74
N VAL A 182 17.00 -36.74 -51.67
CA VAL A 182 16.11 -36.91 -50.50
C VAL A 182 16.91 -37.23 -49.24
N ALA A 183 17.95 -38.07 -49.35
CA ALA A 183 18.81 -38.43 -48.22
C ALA A 183 19.58 -37.23 -47.66
N GLU A 184 20.08 -36.33 -48.54
CA GLU A 184 20.74 -35.09 -48.12
C GLU A 184 19.75 -34.13 -47.45
N GLU A 185 18.54 -33.99 -47.98
CA GLU A 185 17.48 -33.16 -47.37
C GLU A 185 17.12 -33.65 -45.95
N ILE A 186 17.01 -34.98 -45.75
CA ILE A 186 16.77 -35.57 -44.43
C ILE A 186 17.91 -35.22 -43.46
N LYS A 187 19.16 -35.22 -43.94
CA LYS A 187 20.33 -34.88 -43.11
C LYS A 187 20.32 -33.42 -42.71
N THR A 188 20.03 -32.52 -43.65
CA THR A 188 19.89 -31.07 -43.40
C THR A 188 18.77 -30.80 -42.39
N LEU A 189 17.59 -31.38 -42.58
CA LEU A 189 16.46 -31.23 -41.64
C LEU A 189 16.79 -31.75 -40.23
N ALA A 190 17.56 -32.84 -40.14
CA ALA A 190 18.01 -33.37 -38.85
C ALA A 190 19.00 -32.43 -38.15
N ASP A 191 19.89 -31.79 -38.90
CA ASP A 191 20.86 -30.82 -38.36
C ASP A 191 20.17 -29.53 -37.93
N ASP A 192 19.26 -28.99 -38.75
CA ASP A 192 18.45 -27.82 -38.41
C ASP A 192 17.57 -28.07 -37.18
N SER A 193 17.00 -29.28 -37.07
CA SER A 193 16.25 -29.71 -35.88
C SER A 193 17.14 -29.73 -34.64
N ALA A 194 18.35 -30.29 -34.74
CA ALA A 194 19.29 -30.34 -33.63
C ALA A 194 19.70 -28.93 -33.16
N GLN A 195 19.95 -28.03 -34.10
CA GLN A 195 20.30 -26.64 -33.80
C GLN A 195 19.13 -25.91 -33.12
N SER A 196 17.91 -26.07 -33.63
CA SER A 196 16.71 -25.47 -33.02
C SER A 196 16.50 -25.94 -31.59
N ILE A 197 16.73 -27.23 -31.30
CA ILE A 197 16.62 -27.77 -29.94
C ILE A 197 17.66 -27.15 -28.99
N LEU A 198 18.89 -26.93 -29.46
CA LEU A 198 19.93 -26.27 -28.65
C LEU A 198 19.51 -24.84 -28.29
N ASP A 199 18.93 -24.10 -29.23
CA ASP A 199 18.50 -22.74 -28.97
C ASP A 199 17.29 -22.68 -28.03
N ILE A 200 16.34 -23.62 -28.14
CA ILE A 200 15.26 -23.78 -27.15
C ILE A 200 15.86 -24.09 -25.76
N GLY A 201 16.86 -24.98 -25.68
CA GLY A 201 17.53 -25.31 -24.41
C GLY A 201 18.14 -24.09 -23.70
N LYS A 202 18.73 -23.16 -24.46
CA LYS A 202 19.24 -21.88 -23.92
C LYS A 202 18.11 -21.03 -23.35
N ILE A 203 16.99 -20.93 -24.06
CA ILE A 203 15.80 -20.18 -23.61
C ILE A 203 15.27 -20.76 -22.30
N LEU A 204 15.11 -22.09 -22.22
CA LEU A 204 14.64 -22.76 -21.01
C LEU A 204 15.57 -22.54 -19.82
N THR A 205 16.89 -22.56 -20.04
CA THR A 205 17.88 -22.24 -19.00
C THR A 205 17.68 -20.81 -18.48
N GLY A 206 17.45 -19.85 -19.38
CA GLY A 206 17.13 -18.47 -19.00
C GLY A 206 15.82 -18.33 -18.23
N ILE A 207 14.79 -19.11 -18.57
CA ILE A 207 13.52 -19.12 -17.82
C ILE A 207 13.74 -19.70 -16.43
N LYS A 208 14.49 -20.81 -16.31
CA LYS A 208 14.83 -21.41 -15.01
C LYS A 208 15.50 -20.39 -14.08
N GLN A 209 16.53 -19.71 -14.56
CA GLN A 209 17.24 -18.71 -13.76
C GLN A 209 16.32 -17.58 -13.28
N ARG A 210 15.40 -17.11 -14.13
CA ARG A 210 14.39 -16.11 -13.74
C ARG A 210 13.40 -16.65 -12.72
N SER A 211 13.03 -17.93 -12.82
CA SER A 211 12.14 -18.60 -11.85
C SER A 211 12.82 -18.73 -10.48
N ASP A 212 14.11 -19.05 -10.46
CA ASP A 212 14.91 -19.12 -9.22
C ASP A 212 15.05 -17.73 -8.58
N GLU A 213 15.32 -16.68 -9.38
CA GLU A 213 15.35 -15.30 -8.89
C GLU A 213 13.98 -14.86 -8.35
N PHE A 214 12.90 -15.27 -9.03
CA PHE A 214 11.53 -14.98 -8.61
C PHE A 214 11.19 -15.62 -7.25
N ALA A 215 11.65 -16.85 -7.01
CA ALA A 215 11.50 -17.52 -5.73
C ALA A 215 12.24 -16.77 -4.60
N LEU A 216 13.47 -16.30 -4.85
CA LEU A 216 14.24 -15.50 -3.89
C LEU A 216 13.51 -14.19 -3.54
N ARG A 217 13.00 -13.48 -4.55
CA ARG A 217 12.23 -12.23 -4.33
C ARG A 217 10.95 -12.48 -3.54
N THR A 218 10.29 -13.62 -3.78
CA THR A 218 9.09 -14.03 -3.04
C THR A 218 9.41 -14.32 -1.58
N SER A 219 10.55 -14.93 -1.28
CA SER A 219 11.02 -15.12 0.10
C SER A 219 11.18 -13.77 0.82
N SER A 220 11.80 -12.78 0.18
CA SER A 220 11.97 -11.45 0.77
C SER A 220 10.64 -10.73 1.04
N VAL A 221 9.59 -10.99 0.23
CA VAL A 221 8.25 -10.47 0.50
C VAL A 221 7.64 -11.09 1.76
N ASN A 222 7.86 -12.38 1.99
CA ASN A 222 7.41 -13.05 3.21
C ASN A 222 8.13 -12.50 4.44
N ASP A 223 9.46 -12.33 4.38
CA ASP A 223 10.24 -11.75 5.47
C ASP A 223 9.77 -10.33 5.82
N PHE A 224 9.44 -9.53 4.79
CA PHE A 224 8.88 -8.19 4.97
C PHE A 224 7.49 -8.23 5.62
N SER A 225 6.65 -9.19 5.22
CA SER A 225 5.32 -9.39 5.81
C SER A 225 5.41 -9.73 7.31
N ASP A 226 6.34 -10.61 7.69
CA ASP A 226 6.57 -11.00 9.08
C ASP A 226 7.04 -9.81 9.93
N MET A 227 7.99 -9.03 9.41
CA MET A 227 8.46 -7.81 10.06
C MET A 227 7.35 -6.75 10.20
N GLN A 228 6.50 -6.60 9.18
CA GLN A 228 5.35 -5.72 9.22
C GLN A 228 4.34 -6.16 10.29
N GLN A 229 4.08 -7.45 10.42
CA GLN A 229 3.18 -7.98 11.44
C GLN A 229 3.71 -7.72 12.85
N GLN A 230 5.02 -7.94 13.08
CA GLN A 230 5.65 -7.63 14.36
C GLN A 230 5.51 -6.13 14.70
N THR A 231 5.88 -5.26 13.75
CA THR A 231 5.80 -3.80 13.94
C THR A 231 4.36 -3.37 14.23
N THR A 232 3.38 -3.94 13.52
CA THR A 232 1.97 -3.64 13.72
C THR A 232 1.48 -4.08 15.11
N SER A 233 1.96 -5.21 15.61
CA SER A 233 1.68 -5.66 16.98
C SER A 233 2.27 -4.73 18.04
N GLU A 234 3.51 -4.26 17.84
CA GLU A 234 4.16 -3.30 18.73
C GLU A 234 3.41 -1.97 18.78
N ILE A 235 3.00 -1.43 17.62
CA ILE A 235 2.20 -0.19 17.56
C ILE A 235 0.85 -0.39 18.26
N SER A 236 0.20 -1.54 18.06
CA SER A 236 -1.08 -1.85 18.73
C SER A 236 -0.95 -1.82 20.25
N ALA A 237 0.11 -2.45 20.80
CA ALA A 237 0.39 -2.43 22.23
C ALA A 237 0.66 -1.01 22.75
N MET A 238 1.43 -0.20 22.01
CA MET A 238 1.68 1.20 22.36
C MET A 238 0.40 2.04 22.37
N LEU A 239 -0.49 1.85 21.40
CA LEU A 239 -1.76 2.57 21.33
C LEU A 239 -2.71 2.20 22.47
N GLN A 240 -2.70 0.93 22.90
CA GLN A 240 -3.48 0.50 24.04
C GLN A 240 -2.99 1.19 25.33
N ALA A 241 -1.68 1.26 25.54
CA ALA A 241 -1.09 2.01 26.66
C ALA A 241 -1.44 3.52 26.60
N LEU A 242 -1.42 4.14 25.41
CA LEU A 242 -1.84 5.54 25.24
C LEU A 242 -3.34 5.74 25.52
N LYS A 243 -4.18 4.77 25.18
CA LYS A 243 -5.62 4.80 25.45
C LYS A 243 -5.90 4.76 26.95
N GLU A 244 -5.20 3.87 27.67
CA GLU A 244 -5.26 3.77 29.12
C GLU A 244 -4.79 5.05 29.80
N LEU A 245 -3.67 5.63 29.34
CA LEU A 245 -3.20 6.93 29.82
C LEU A 245 -4.26 8.01 29.61
N GLY A 246 -4.83 8.12 28.40
CA GLY A 246 -5.89 9.09 28.10
C GLY A 246 -7.13 8.95 28.99
N GLN A 247 -7.49 7.72 29.37
CA GLN A 247 -8.57 7.45 30.32
C GLN A 247 -8.22 7.88 31.74
N HIS A 248 -7.01 7.58 32.23
CA HIS A 248 -6.54 8.05 33.53
C HIS A 248 -6.53 9.57 33.63
N LEU A 249 -6.07 10.23 32.57
CA LEU A 249 -6.04 11.68 32.49
C LEU A 249 -7.44 12.30 32.64
N LYS A 250 -8.50 11.70 32.06
CA LYS A 250 -9.88 12.18 32.24
C LYS A 250 -10.43 12.05 33.67
N GLN A 251 -9.81 11.22 34.51
CA GLN A 251 -10.27 10.96 35.87
C GLN A 251 -9.54 11.81 36.93
N LEU A 252 -8.58 12.64 36.54
CA LEU A 252 -7.89 13.54 37.45
C LEU A 252 -8.86 14.63 37.95
N PRO A 253 -8.98 14.85 39.27
CA PRO A 253 -9.77 15.95 39.81
C PRO A 253 -9.12 17.31 39.48
N ALA A 254 -9.96 18.33 39.29
CA ALA A 254 -9.58 19.72 39.02
C ALA A 254 -8.84 20.39 40.18
#